data_AF-A0A2V7XF41-F1
#
_entry.id   AF-A0A2V7XF41-F1
#
_cell.length_a   1.000
_cell.length_b   1.000
_cell.length_c   1.000
_cell.angle_alpha   90.00
_cell.angle_beta   90.00
_cell.angle_gamma   90.00
#
_symmetry.space_group_name_H-M   'P 1'
#
loop_
_entity.id
_entity.type
_entity.pdbx_description
1 polymer ?
#
loop_
_entity_poly.entity_id
_entity_poly.type
_entity_poly.pdbx_seq_one_letter_code
_entity_poly.pdbx_strand_id
1 'polypeptide(L)' 'MVDVSDKPVTAREAVARGRIHIAPAALRLARTGGLPKGGLVEVARLAGVMAAKRTAEAIPLCHPL' A
#
# COMPACT_ATOMS: atom_id res chain seq x y z
N MET A 1 14.97 10.75 -12.18
CA MET A 1 14.33 11.79 -11.38
C MET A 1 14.32 13.06 -12.21
N VAL A 2 13.15 13.68 -12.41
CA VAL A 2 13.05 14.95 -13.13
C VAL A 2 13.28 16.07 -12.13
N ASP A 3 14.02 17.12 -12.48
CA ASP A 3 14.17 18.27 -11.58
C ASP A 3 12.80 18.96 -11.38
N VAL A 4 12.45 19.19 -10.11
CA VAL A 4 11.21 19.83 -9.68
C VAL A 4 11.46 20.99 -8.71
N SER A 5 12.71 21.43 -8.55
CA SER A 5 13.13 22.44 -7.57
C SER A 5 12.42 23.78 -7.75
N ASP A 6 12.13 24.17 -9.00
CA ASP A 6 11.43 25.43 -9.32
C ASP A 6 9.91 25.36 -9.14
N LYS A 7 9.35 24.19 -8.80
CA LYS A 7 7.89 24.04 -8.64
C LYS A 7 7.46 24.51 -7.26
N PRO A 8 6.39 25.31 -7.14
CA PRO A 8 5.88 25.75 -5.84
C PRO A 8 5.34 24.57 -5.02
N VAL A 9 5.59 24.60 -3.70
CA VAL A 9 5.03 23.65 -2.75
C VAL A 9 3.52 23.89 -2.64
N THR A 10 2.75 22.83 -2.83
CA THR A 10 1.29 22.83 -2.82
C THR A 10 0.80 21.58 -2.10
N ALA A 11 -0.38 21.64 -1.49
CA ALA A 11 -1.02 20.44 -0.96
C ALA A 11 -1.41 19.51 -2.11
N ARG A 12 -1.09 18.21 -1.99
CA ARG A 12 -1.34 17.21 -3.03
C ARG A 12 -2.01 16.00 -2.43
N GLU A 13 -2.97 15.43 -3.15
CA GLU A 13 -3.70 14.23 -2.78
C GLU A 13 -3.80 13.28 -3.97
N ALA A 14 -3.76 11.97 -3.70
CA ALA A 14 -3.99 10.93 -4.69
C ALA A 14 -4.73 9.76 -4.04
N VAL A 15 -5.68 9.16 -4.78
CA VAL A 15 -6.46 7.99 -4.34
C VAL A 15 -6.29 6.86 -5.32
N ALA A 16 -5.95 5.66 -4.82
CA ALA A 16 -5.84 4.43 -5.60
C ALA A 16 -6.65 3.29 -4.97
N ARG A 17 -7.03 2.29 -5.78
CA ARG A 17 -7.70 1.07 -5.31
C ARG A 17 -7.11 -0.15 -6.02
N GLY A 18 -7.15 -1.30 -5.33
CA GLY A 18 -6.74 -2.59 -5.88
C GLY A 18 -7.68 -3.70 -5.44
N ARG A 19 -7.65 -4.83 -6.16
CA ARG A 19 -8.38 -6.05 -5.81
C ARG A 19 -7.49 -7.27 -5.99
N ILE A 20 -7.71 -8.28 -5.16
CA ILE A 20 -7.10 -9.60 -5.31
C ILE A 20 -8.20 -10.65 -5.43
N HIS A 21 -7.98 -11.65 -6.28
CA HIS A 21 -8.86 -12.81 -6.36
C HIS A 21 -8.22 -13.95 -5.57
N ILE A 22 -9.01 -14.55 -4.68
CA ILE A 22 -8.58 -15.66 -3.84
C ILE A 22 -9.65 -16.74 -3.85
N ALA A 23 -9.26 -17.96 -3.49
CA ALA A 23 -10.21 -19.07 -3.36
C ALA A 23 -11.32 -18.73 -2.35
N PRO A 24 -12.58 -19.13 -2.59
CA PRO A 24 -13.68 -18.88 -1.66
C PRO A 24 -13.41 -19.42 -0.24
N ALA A 25 -12.69 -20.54 -0.12
CA ALA A 25 -12.30 -21.10 1.17
C ALA A 25 -11.35 -20.18 1.95
N ALA A 26 -10.38 -19.56 1.27
CA ALA A 26 -9.45 -18.61 1.89
C ALA A 26 -10.18 -17.33 2.34
N LEU A 27 -11.13 -16.83 1.54
CA LEU A 27 -11.96 -15.68 1.91
C LEU A 27 -12.79 -15.95 3.17
N ARG A 28 -13.37 -17.15 3.31
CA ARG A 28 -14.10 -17.54 4.52
C ARG A 28 -13.19 -17.53 5.75
N LEU A 29 -12.03 -18.19 5.67
CA LEU A 29 -11.06 -18.23 6.76
C LEU A 29 -10.57 -16.84 7.17
N ALA A 30 -10.32 -15.96 6.19
CA ALA A 30 -9.91 -14.59 6.44
C ALA A 30 -10.98 -13.79 7.21
N ARG A 31 -12.27 -14.01 6.90
CA ARG A 31 -13.38 -13.32 7.57
C ARG A 31 -13.63 -13.82 8.99
N THR A 32 -13.32 -15.10 9.27
CA THR A 32 -13.52 -15.69 10.59
C THR A 32 -12.28 -15.61 11.48
N GLY A 33 -11.20 -14.94 11.03
CA GLY A 33 -9.95 -14.84 11.79
C GLY A 33 -9.17 -16.15 11.92
N GLY A 34 -9.51 -17.18 11.13
CA GLY A 34 -8.94 -18.53 11.24
C GLY A 34 -7.64 -18.74 10.48
N LEU A 35 -6.93 -17.67 10.11
CA LEU A 35 -5.68 -17.77 9.37
C LEU A 35 -4.51 -18.07 10.32
N PRO A 36 -3.68 -19.08 10.04
CA PRO A 36 -2.58 -19.49 10.93
C PRO A 36 -1.46 -18.46 11.04
N LYS A 37 -1.43 -17.46 10.15
CA LYS A 37 -0.43 -16.38 10.10
C LYS A 37 -0.88 -15.07 10.76
N GLY A 38 -2.07 -15.05 11.37
CA GLY A 38 -2.66 -13.86 12.00
C GLY A 38 -3.70 -13.13 11.14
N GLY A 39 -4.12 -11.95 11.61
CA GLY A 39 -5.21 -11.16 11.01
C GLY A 39 -4.87 -10.60 9.64
N LEU A 40 -5.67 -10.96 8.62
CA LEU A 40 -5.41 -10.53 7.23
C LEU A 40 -5.52 -9.02 7.06
N VAL A 41 -6.58 -8.41 7.58
CA VAL A 41 -6.94 -7.01 7.31
C VAL A 41 -5.99 -6.07 8.05
N GLU A 42 -5.66 -6.39 9.29
CA GLU A 42 -4.79 -5.62 10.17
C GLU A 42 -3.36 -5.60 9.60
N VAL A 43 -2.84 -6.78 9.24
CA VAL A 43 -1.50 -6.91 8.64
C VAL A 43 -1.44 -6.22 7.28
N ALA A 44 -2.45 -6.41 6.42
CA ALA A 44 -2.49 -5.76 5.10
C ALA A 44 -2.55 -4.23 5.21
N ARG A 45 -3.31 -3.68 6.17
CA ARG A 45 -3.39 -2.23 6.42
C ARG A 45 -2.03 -1.68 6.84
N LEU A 46 -1.36 -2.33 7.79
CA LEU A 46 -0.03 -1.92 8.24
C LEU A 46 0.98 -1.97 7.09
N ALA A 47 1.00 -3.06 6.34
CA ALA A 47 1.87 -3.22 5.17
C ALA A 47 1.64 -2.11 4.13
N GLY A 48 0.38 -1.75 3.86
CA GLY A 48 0.05 -0.65 2.94
C GLY A 48 0.58 0.71 3.40
N VAL A 49 0.45 1.04 4.69
CA VAL A 49 1.00 2.28 5.26
C VAL A 49 2.53 2.31 5.17
N MET A 50 3.18 1.19 5.48
CA MET A 50 4.64 1.07 5.38
C MET A 50 5.11 1.17 3.93
N ALA A 51 4.40 0.54 3.00
CA ALA A 51 4.70 0.61 1.57
C ALA A 51 4.60 2.05 1.04
N ALA A 52 3.54 2.78 1.42
CA ALA A 52 3.36 4.18 1.01
C ALA A 52 4.54 5.07 1.40
N LYS A 53 5.05 4.93 2.64
CA LYS A 53 6.21 5.70 3.13
C LYS A 53 7.54 5.31 2.48
N ARG A 54 7.65 4.07 1.99
CA ARG A 54 8.85 3.53 1.36
C ARG A 54 8.78 3.53 -0.18
N THR A 55 7.84 4.28 -0.75
CA THR A 55 7.60 4.30 -2.20
C THR A 55 8.87 4.69 -2.99
N ALA A 56 9.62 5.67 -2.50
CA ALA A 56 10.85 6.14 -3.15
C ALA A 56 11.99 5.11 -3.13
N GLU A 57 12.01 4.19 -2.15
CA GLU A 57 12.96 3.06 -2.14
C GLU A 57 12.57 2.00 -3.18
N ALA A 58 11.27 1.83 -3.44
CA ALA A 58 10.75 0.78 -4.30
C ALA A 58 10.72 1.16 -5.80
N ILE A 59 10.58 2.45 -6.12
CA ILE A 59 10.41 2.94 -7.50
C ILE A 59 11.63 3.77 -7.94
N PRO A 60 12.47 3.29 -8.86
CA PRO A 60 13.79 3.86 -9.16
C PRO A 60 13.85 5.35 -9.53
N LEU A 61 12.77 5.90 -10.09
CA LEU A 61 12.72 7.29 -10.55
C LEU A 61 11.75 8.17 -9.74
N CYS A 62 11.23 7.66 -8.62
CA CYS A 62 10.33 8.40 -7.75
C CYS A 62 11.11 9.39 -6.88
N HIS A 63 10.55 10.59 -6.68
CA HIS A 63 11.11 11.60 -5.77
C HIS A 63 10.90 11.17 -4.31
N PRO A 64 11.92 11.26 -3.44
CA PRO A 64 11.70 11.17 -1.99
C PRO A 64 10.89 12.38 -1.52
N LEU A 65 9.89 12.12 -0.66
CA LEU A 65 8.98 13.11 -0.09
C LEU A 65 9.06 13.08 1.44
#